data_AF-A0A5D2I7C1-F1
#
_entry.id   AF-A0A5D2I7C1-F1
#
_cell.length_a   1.000
_cell.length_b   1.000
_cell.length_c   1.000
_cell.angle_alpha   90.00
_cell.angle_beta   90.00
_cell.angle_gamma   90.00
#
_symmetry.space_group_name_H-M   'P 1'
#
loop_
_entity.id
_entity.type
_entity.pdbx_description
1 polymer ?
#
loop_
_entity_poly.entity_id
_entity_poly.type
_entity_poly.pdbx_seq_one_letter_code
_entity_poly.pdbx_strand_id
1 'polypeptide(L)'
;MTYLGKTWTVQLLAVACLSIAAKMEETKVPLSVDLQVGEPKFVFEAKTLYRMEVLVLSTLKWKMQVITPCSFIDYFMSKICNDQYPSSMSISRSLQLILSTIKGIDFLEFRPSEIAAAMAISVSGDMQTLSIDKAVSSFAFVGKGRVLKCVELMKDLTFINGDAAKTANVATQHSSVFTVPQSPIGVLDAAACLSYKSDEIAVGSCANSSHSSPDIKRRKQDYDDNNNKASEHGFKS
;
A
#
# COMPACT_ATOMS: atom_id res chain seq x y z
N MET A 1 -3.22 31.59 24.02
CA MET A 1 -3.41 32.21 22.69
C MET A 1 -2.06 32.17 21.97
N THR A 2 -1.78 31.50 20.85
CA THR A 2 -2.55 30.94 19.72
C THR A 2 -1.67 29.89 19.01
N TYR A 3 -1.78 28.59 19.34
CA TYR A 3 -1.18 27.50 18.53
C TYR A 3 -2.20 26.83 17.59
N LEU A 4 -3.47 27.18 17.71
CA LEU A 4 -4.57 26.58 16.93
C LEU A 4 -4.61 27.03 15.46
N GLY A 5 -3.98 28.17 15.11
CA GLY A 5 -4.10 28.76 13.77
C GLY A 5 -3.29 28.08 12.65
N LYS A 6 -2.38 27.15 12.98
CA LYS A 6 -1.43 26.54 12.02
C LYS A 6 -1.52 25.01 11.90
N THR A 7 -2.37 24.35 12.67
CA THR A 7 -2.48 22.88 12.68
C THR A 7 -3.06 22.34 11.37
N TRP A 8 -4.01 23.04 10.77
CA TRP A 8 -4.58 22.68 9.47
C TRP A 8 -3.55 22.75 8.34
N THR A 9 -2.60 23.71 8.39
CA THR A 9 -1.56 23.85 7.37
C THR A 9 -0.59 22.68 7.40
N VAL A 10 -0.21 22.23 8.61
CA VAL A 10 0.65 21.05 8.77
C VAL A 10 -0.05 19.80 8.25
N GLN A 11 -1.34 19.62 8.56
CA GLN A 11 -2.09 18.48 8.04
C GLN A 11 -2.24 18.53 6.52
N LEU A 12 -2.57 19.70 5.96
CA LEU A 12 -2.66 19.88 4.50
C LEU A 12 -1.32 19.58 3.81
N LEU A 13 -0.21 20.04 4.39
CA LEU A 13 1.13 19.75 3.88
C LEU A 13 1.43 18.25 3.93
N ALA A 14 1.14 17.58 5.06
CA ALA A 14 1.38 16.15 5.22
C ALA A 14 0.58 15.33 4.20
N VAL A 15 -0.71 15.61 4.03
CA VAL A 15 -1.58 14.92 3.06
C VAL A 15 -1.11 15.19 1.63
N ALA A 16 -0.71 16.42 1.30
CA ALA A 16 -0.17 16.74 -0.03
C ALA A 16 1.14 15.99 -0.32
N CYS A 17 2.07 15.94 0.65
CA CYS A 17 3.30 15.16 0.53
C CYS A 17 3.02 13.66 0.35
N LEU A 18 2.06 13.11 1.10
CA LEU A 18 1.64 11.72 0.96
C LEU A 18 1.02 11.45 -0.42
N SER A 19 0.19 12.36 -0.92
CA SER A 19 -0.41 12.21 -2.26
C SER A 19 0.62 12.28 -3.38
N ILE A 20 1.61 13.16 -3.27
CA ILE A 20 2.75 13.18 -4.18
C ILE A 20 3.50 11.85 -4.12
N ALA A 21 3.84 11.36 -2.91
CA ALA A 21 4.56 10.11 -2.76
C ALA A 21 3.79 8.93 -3.38
N ALA A 22 2.48 8.84 -3.15
CA ALA A 22 1.63 7.83 -3.78
C ALA A 22 1.63 7.93 -5.30
N LYS A 23 1.61 9.14 -5.87
CA LYS A 23 1.73 9.34 -7.33
C LYS A 23 3.09 8.97 -7.91
N MET A 24 4.14 8.99 -7.09
CA MET A 24 5.51 8.65 -7.51
C MET A 24 5.80 7.14 -7.43
N GLU A 25 5.23 6.44 -6.44
CA GLU A 25 5.60 5.07 -6.10
C GLU A 25 4.51 4.02 -6.43
N GLU A 26 3.24 4.41 -6.49
CA GLU A 26 2.13 3.46 -6.68
C GLU A 26 1.73 3.29 -8.15
N THR A 27 1.51 2.04 -8.56
CA THR A 27 0.93 1.72 -9.88
C THR A 27 -0.53 2.17 -10.01
N LYS A 28 -1.26 2.15 -8.90
CA LYS A 28 -2.65 2.60 -8.79
C LYS A 28 -2.75 3.59 -7.64
N VAL A 29 -2.75 4.87 -7.98
CA VAL A 29 -2.80 5.94 -7.00
C VAL A 29 -4.15 5.93 -6.27
N PRO A 30 -4.17 5.89 -4.92
CA PRO A 30 -5.40 6.01 -4.13
C PRO A 30 -6.10 7.35 -4.36
N LEU A 31 -7.41 7.42 -4.08
CA LEU A 31 -8.14 8.68 -4.18
C LEU A 31 -7.68 9.64 -3.06
N SER A 32 -7.72 10.95 -3.34
CA SER A 32 -7.33 11.97 -2.37
C SER A 32 -8.13 11.96 -1.06
N VAL A 33 -9.35 11.40 -1.07
CA VAL A 33 -10.17 11.18 0.12
C VAL A 33 -9.61 10.04 0.96
N ASP A 34 -9.16 8.96 0.32
CA ASP A 34 -8.62 7.77 0.99
C ASP A 34 -7.24 8.02 1.62
N LEU A 35 -6.55 9.08 1.21
CA LEU A 35 -5.27 9.49 1.78
C LEU A 35 -5.42 10.30 3.08
N GLN A 36 -6.63 10.76 3.40
CA GLN A 36 -6.92 11.59 4.57
C GLN A 36 -7.38 10.73 5.77
N VAL A 37 -6.62 9.68 6.07
CA VAL A 37 -6.93 8.68 7.12
C VAL A 37 -6.27 9.04 8.46
N GLY A 38 -6.66 8.33 9.53
CA GLY A 38 -6.09 8.50 10.87
C GLY A 38 -6.71 9.63 11.68
N GLU A 39 -8.04 9.66 11.74
CA GLU A 39 -8.83 10.68 12.47
C GLU A 39 -8.42 12.13 12.10
N PRO A 40 -8.56 12.50 10.81
CA PRO A 40 -8.15 13.83 10.36
C PRO A 40 -8.96 14.91 11.08
N LYS A 41 -8.27 15.97 11.56
CA LYS A 41 -8.95 17.14 12.15
C LYS A 41 -9.64 17.99 11.08
N PHE A 42 -9.12 17.96 9.87
CA PHE A 42 -9.62 18.70 8.72
C PHE A 42 -9.70 17.78 7.51
N VAL A 43 -10.73 17.93 6.68
CA VAL A 43 -10.83 17.24 5.38
C VAL A 43 -10.73 18.30 4.29
N PHE A 44 -9.83 18.09 3.35
CA PHE A 44 -9.53 19.04 2.28
C PHE A 44 -10.11 18.58 0.96
N GLU A 45 -10.73 19.53 0.24
CA GLU A 45 -11.16 19.34 -1.14
C GLU A 45 -9.96 19.07 -2.06
N ALA A 46 -10.19 18.28 -3.11
CA ALA A 46 -9.17 17.94 -4.10
C ALA A 46 -8.49 19.19 -4.71
N LYS A 47 -9.23 20.28 -4.92
CA LYS A 47 -8.69 21.54 -5.45
C LYS A 47 -7.66 22.17 -4.51
N THR A 48 -7.92 22.15 -3.21
CA THR A 48 -7.01 22.70 -2.18
C THR A 48 -5.76 21.83 -2.06
N LEU A 49 -5.94 20.51 -2.07
CA LEU A 49 -4.86 19.55 -2.03
C LEU A 49 -3.95 19.70 -3.26
N TYR A 50 -4.52 19.77 -4.47
CA TYR A 50 -3.77 20.01 -5.70
C TYR A 50 -2.94 21.30 -5.66
N ARG A 51 -3.48 22.40 -5.15
CA ARG A 51 -2.72 23.65 -5.01
C ARG A 51 -1.53 23.49 -4.07
N MET A 52 -1.69 22.74 -2.98
CA MET A 52 -0.59 22.44 -2.06
C MET A 52 0.43 21.50 -2.70
N GLU A 53 0.01 20.49 -3.47
CA GLU A 53 0.93 19.61 -4.21
C GLU A 53 1.83 20.40 -5.16
N VAL A 54 1.25 21.30 -5.96
CA VAL A 54 2.00 22.17 -6.89
C VAL A 54 2.97 23.06 -6.13
N LEU A 55 2.57 23.58 -4.96
CA LEU A 55 3.45 24.38 -4.11
C LEU A 55 4.64 23.56 -3.59
N VAL A 56 4.40 22.34 -3.11
CA VAL A 56 5.44 21.42 -2.63
C VAL A 56 6.41 21.06 -3.78
N LEU A 57 5.88 20.67 -4.94
CA LEU A 57 6.66 20.35 -6.13
C LEU A 57 7.53 21.53 -6.56
N SER A 58 6.96 22.74 -6.61
CA SER A 58 7.67 23.94 -6.98
C SER A 58 8.78 24.28 -5.98
N THR A 59 8.50 24.15 -4.68
CA THR A 59 9.46 24.38 -3.59
C THR A 59 10.64 23.39 -3.67
N LEU A 60 10.34 22.13 -3.95
CA LEU A 60 11.34 21.08 -4.15
C LEU A 60 12.00 21.11 -5.54
N LYS A 61 11.64 22.09 -6.39
CA LYS A 61 12.13 22.22 -7.77
C LYS A 61 11.93 20.94 -8.57
N TRP A 62 10.81 20.25 -8.32
CA TRP A 62 10.44 18.98 -8.96
C TRP A 62 11.43 17.82 -8.74
N LYS A 63 12.33 17.94 -7.76
CA LYS A 63 13.30 16.88 -7.42
C LYS A 63 12.63 15.78 -6.57
N MET A 64 11.80 14.98 -7.21
CA MET A 64 11.00 13.91 -6.57
C MET A 64 11.63 12.52 -6.65
N GLN A 65 12.74 12.36 -7.37
CA GLN A 65 13.51 11.11 -7.40
C GLN A 65 14.34 10.99 -6.12
N VAL A 66 13.67 10.80 -4.99
CA VAL A 66 14.30 10.67 -3.67
C VAL A 66 14.52 9.19 -3.38
N ILE A 67 15.76 8.83 -3.05
CA ILE A 67 16.09 7.47 -2.62
C ILE A 67 15.70 7.32 -1.14
N THR A 68 14.98 6.26 -0.80
CA THR A 68 14.57 5.97 0.57
C THR A 68 15.45 4.87 1.18
N PRO A 69 15.47 4.70 2.52
CA PRO A 69 16.19 3.59 3.13
C PRO A 69 15.70 2.22 2.62
N CYS A 70 14.42 2.11 2.25
CA CYS A 70 13.83 0.89 1.69
C CYS A 70 14.55 0.45 0.41
N SER A 71 15.03 1.38 -0.43
CA SER A 71 15.74 1.06 -1.67
C SER A 71 17.08 0.34 -1.46
N PHE A 72 17.63 0.38 -0.25
CA PHE A 72 18.93 -0.23 0.08
C PHE A 72 18.82 -1.50 0.94
N ILE A 73 17.65 -1.80 1.49
CA ILE A 73 17.56 -2.81 2.54
C ILE A 73 17.96 -4.20 2.03
N ASP A 74 17.51 -4.57 0.83
CA ASP A 74 17.83 -5.87 0.23
C ASP A 74 19.33 -6.05 0.01
N TYR A 75 20.02 -4.99 -0.43
CA TYR A 75 21.47 -4.99 -0.60
C TYR A 75 22.21 -5.23 0.71
N PHE A 76 21.86 -4.52 1.79
CA PHE A 76 22.54 -4.68 3.06
C PHE A 76 22.22 -6.03 3.70
N MET A 77 20.97 -6.46 3.62
CA MET A 77 20.54 -7.75 4.15
C MET A 77 21.24 -8.92 3.44
N SER A 78 21.33 -8.91 2.10
CA SER A 78 22.06 -9.94 1.37
C SER A 78 23.53 -9.96 1.77
N LYS A 79 24.16 -8.79 1.90
CA LYS A 79 25.58 -8.69 2.25
C LYS A 79 25.89 -9.26 3.63
N ILE A 80 25.03 -8.99 4.61
CA ILE A 80 25.17 -9.52 5.98
C ILE A 80 24.95 -11.04 5.99
N CYS A 81 24.01 -11.54 5.20
CA CYS A 81 23.73 -12.97 5.07
C CYS A 81 24.72 -13.73 4.16
N ASN A 82 25.90 -13.17 3.85
CA ASN A 82 26.89 -13.72 2.92
C ASN A 82 26.28 -14.09 1.55
N ASP A 83 25.53 -13.14 0.98
CA ASP A 83 24.81 -13.26 -0.30
C ASP A 83 23.73 -14.37 -0.34
N GLN A 84 23.30 -14.88 0.83
CA GLN A 84 22.06 -15.65 0.94
C GLN A 84 20.84 -14.73 0.93
N TYR A 85 19.73 -15.25 0.41
CA TYR A 85 18.47 -14.52 0.38
C TYR A 85 17.97 -14.28 1.81
N PRO A 86 17.75 -13.03 2.23
CA PRO A 86 17.28 -12.75 3.58
C PRO A 86 15.87 -13.29 3.78
N SER A 87 15.58 -13.76 5.00
CA SER A 87 14.23 -14.23 5.31
C SER A 87 13.21 -13.09 5.17
N SER A 88 12.00 -13.41 4.69
CA SER A 88 10.91 -12.44 4.58
C SER A 88 10.60 -11.76 5.92
N MET A 89 10.77 -12.48 7.03
CA MET A 89 10.64 -11.96 8.39
C MET A 89 11.70 -10.90 8.71
N SER A 90 12.95 -11.12 8.30
CA SER A 90 14.04 -10.16 8.50
C SER A 90 13.84 -8.88 7.68
N ILE A 91 13.38 -9.01 6.43
CA ILE A 91 13.04 -7.86 5.58
C ILE A 91 11.90 -7.06 6.23
N SER A 92 10.81 -7.74 6.59
CA SER A 92 9.64 -7.11 7.22
C SER A 92 10.02 -6.38 8.51
N ARG A 93 10.82 -7.02 9.38
CA ARG A 93 11.31 -6.38 10.61
C ARG A 93 12.19 -5.16 10.33
N SER A 94 13.02 -5.23 9.29
CA SER A 94 13.85 -4.09 8.90
C SER A 94 13.01 -2.92 8.38
N LEU A 95 11.96 -3.20 7.59
CA LEU A 95 11.01 -2.18 7.13
C LEU A 95 10.25 -1.55 8.30
N GLN A 96 9.80 -2.34 9.28
CA GLN A 96 9.17 -1.81 10.50
C GLN A 96 10.10 -0.86 11.26
N LEU A 97 11.38 -1.21 11.35
CA LEU A 97 12.41 -0.37 11.94
C LEU A 97 12.66 0.90 11.12
N ILE A 98 12.72 0.82 9.79
CA ILE A 98 12.80 2.01 8.93
C ILE A 98 11.59 2.92 9.16
N LEU A 99 10.37 2.38 9.22
CA LEU A 99 9.16 3.16 9.45
C LEU A 99 9.13 3.82 10.83
N SER A 100 9.72 3.21 11.86
CA SER A 100 9.76 3.83 13.19
C SER A 100 10.62 5.09 13.23
N THR A 101 11.58 5.26 12.29
CA THR A 101 12.42 6.47 12.19
C THR A 101 11.61 7.74 11.96
N ILE A 102 10.39 7.64 11.40
CA ILE A 102 9.48 8.78 11.20
C ILE A 102 9.14 9.49 12.53
N LYS A 103 9.24 8.76 13.65
CA LYS A 103 8.99 9.31 14.99
C LYS A 103 10.18 10.10 15.57
N GLY A 104 11.37 9.98 14.99
CA GLY A 104 12.60 10.61 15.49
C GLY A 104 13.17 11.58 14.47
N ILE A 105 13.17 12.88 14.79
CA ILE A 105 13.75 13.90 13.90
C ILE A 105 15.27 13.75 13.74
N ASP A 106 15.94 13.11 14.71
CA ASP A 106 17.39 12.91 14.71
C ASP A 106 17.86 11.98 13.58
N PHE A 107 16.96 11.14 13.05
CA PHE A 107 17.26 10.29 11.89
C PHE A 107 17.51 11.10 10.61
N LEU A 108 17.06 12.36 10.54
CA LEU A 108 17.33 13.26 9.41
C LEU A 108 18.82 13.63 9.29
N GLU A 109 19.63 13.41 10.33
CA GLU A 109 21.07 13.60 10.25
C GLU A 109 21.73 12.56 9.32
N PHE A 110 21.10 11.41 9.11
CA PHE A 110 21.69 10.26 8.40
C PHE A 110 21.23 10.19 6.95
N ARG A 111 22.08 9.63 6.10
CA ARG A 111 21.73 9.30 4.72
C ARG A 111 20.81 8.08 4.69
N PRO A 112 19.93 7.94 3.66
CA PRO A 112 19.08 6.77 3.51
C PRO A 112 19.83 5.43 3.57
N SER A 113 21.04 5.36 2.99
CA SER A 113 21.89 4.17 3.05
C SER A 113 22.46 3.88 4.45
N GLU A 114 22.78 4.91 5.24
CA GLU A 114 23.25 4.76 6.62
C GLU A 114 22.13 4.19 7.50
N ILE A 115 20.90 4.70 7.34
CA ILE A 115 19.70 4.20 8.01
C ILE A 115 19.45 2.74 7.64
N ALA A 116 19.43 2.42 6.35
CA ALA A 116 19.17 1.06 5.87
C ALA A 116 20.21 0.04 6.39
N ALA A 117 21.50 0.40 6.34
CA ALA A 117 22.58 -0.42 6.88
C ALA A 117 22.41 -0.67 8.39
N ALA A 118 22.07 0.37 9.14
CA ALA A 118 21.82 0.26 10.58
C ALA A 118 20.65 -0.69 10.87
N MET A 119 19.53 -0.56 10.16
CA MET A 119 18.36 -1.44 10.36
C MET A 119 18.66 -2.89 10.00
N ALA A 120 19.40 -3.13 8.91
CA ALA A 120 19.82 -4.47 8.52
C ALA A 120 20.69 -5.13 9.59
N ILE A 121 21.66 -4.40 10.14
CA ILE A 121 22.49 -4.86 11.27
C ILE A 121 21.64 -5.14 12.50
N SER A 122 20.70 -4.25 12.84
CA SER A 122 19.84 -4.41 14.02
C SER A 122 18.96 -5.66 13.97
N VAL A 123 18.60 -6.13 12.77
CA VAL A 123 17.76 -7.33 12.58
C VAL A 123 18.56 -8.62 12.49
N SER A 124 19.84 -8.57 12.08
CA SER A 124 20.69 -9.75 11.85
C SER A 124 21.04 -10.56 13.10
N GLY A 125 20.60 -10.18 14.30
CA GLY A 125 20.69 -11.02 15.51
C GLY A 125 22.07 -11.10 16.18
N ASP A 126 23.17 -10.89 15.45
CA ASP A 126 24.52 -10.92 16.02
C ASP A 126 24.99 -9.52 16.41
N MET A 127 24.49 -9.02 17.54
CA MET A 127 24.92 -7.77 18.18
C MET A 127 26.26 -7.92 18.91
N GLN A 128 27.20 -8.72 18.40
CA GLN A 128 28.58 -8.70 18.90
C GLN A 128 29.35 -7.61 18.13
N THR A 129 30.18 -6.83 18.82
CA THR A 129 30.96 -5.76 18.19
C THR A 129 31.80 -6.26 17.01
N LEU A 130 32.25 -7.52 17.06
CA LEU A 130 33.03 -8.18 16.01
C LEU A 130 32.23 -8.55 14.74
N SER A 131 30.96 -8.96 14.87
CA SER A 131 30.09 -9.27 13.72
C SER A 131 29.62 -8.00 13.01
N ILE A 132 29.35 -6.93 13.77
CA ILE A 132 29.03 -5.61 13.22
C ILE A 132 30.24 -5.03 12.48
N ASP A 133 31.44 -5.14 13.04
CA ASP A 133 32.66 -4.67 12.39
C ASP A 133 32.90 -5.36 11.05
N LYS A 134 32.66 -6.67 10.97
CA LYS A 134 32.73 -7.43 9.72
C LYS A 134 31.65 -7.00 8.73
N ALA A 135 30.40 -6.88 9.17
CA ALA A 135 29.27 -6.44 8.33
C ALA A 135 29.50 -5.03 7.78
N VAL A 136 29.88 -4.09 8.62
CA VAL A 136 30.11 -2.70 8.21
C VAL A 136 31.34 -2.58 7.32
N SER A 137 32.40 -3.37 7.56
CA SER A 137 33.57 -3.42 6.66
C SER A 137 33.22 -3.97 5.27
N SER A 138 32.11 -4.70 5.13
CA SER A 138 31.62 -5.19 3.84
C SER A 138 30.84 -4.14 3.03
N PHE A 139 30.49 -3.01 3.65
CA PHE A 139 29.71 -1.93 3.02
C PHE A 139 30.66 -0.91 2.38
N ALA A 140 30.88 -1.05 1.07
CA ALA A 140 31.88 -0.25 0.34
C ALA A 140 31.65 1.27 0.38
N PHE A 141 30.43 1.74 0.68
CA PHE A 141 30.04 3.15 0.54
C PHE A 141 29.43 3.79 1.80
N VAL A 142 29.44 3.10 2.94
CA VAL A 142 28.82 3.62 4.18
C VAL A 142 29.86 3.75 5.29
N GLY A 143 29.93 4.94 5.90
CA GLY A 143 30.90 5.22 6.97
C GLY A 143 30.54 4.50 8.27
N LYS A 144 31.47 3.69 8.79
CA LYS A 144 31.26 2.86 9.99
C LYS A 144 30.73 3.63 11.20
N GLY A 145 31.35 4.76 11.54
CA GLY A 145 30.93 5.55 12.71
C GLY A 145 29.50 6.09 12.58
N ARG A 146 29.06 6.40 11.36
CA ARG A 146 27.70 6.90 11.10
C ARG A 146 26.66 5.81 11.28
N VAL A 147 26.94 4.60 10.79
CA VAL A 147 26.07 3.42 10.97
C VAL A 147 25.93 3.09 12.45
N LEU A 148 27.04 3.03 13.19
CA LEU A 148 27.02 2.73 14.61
C LEU A 148 26.22 3.76 15.41
N LYS A 149 26.42 5.06 15.13
CA LYS A 149 25.62 6.13 15.74
C LYS A 149 24.12 5.96 15.46
N CYS A 150 23.74 5.58 14.23
CA CYS A 150 22.35 5.31 13.87
C CYS A 150 21.78 4.07 14.59
N VAL A 151 22.59 3.02 14.78
CA VAL A 151 22.20 1.83 15.53
C VAL A 151 21.94 2.16 17.01
N GLU A 152 22.78 3.02 17.61
CA GLU A 152 22.60 3.49 18.99
C GLU A 152 21.30 4.29 19.14
N LEU A 153 21.07 5.28 18.29
CA LEU A 153 19.82 6.06 18.29
C LEU A 153 18.58 5.19 18.11
N MET A 154 18.68 4.14 17.30
CA MET A 154 17.58 3.19 17.12
C MET A 154 17.30 2.39 18.40
N LYS A 155 18.34 1.94 19.11
CA LYS A 155 18.17 1.25 20.40
C LYS A 155 17.43 2.15 21.39
N ASP A 156 17.80 3.42 21.47
CA ASP A 156 17.14 4.39 22.35
C ASP A 156 15.66 4.58 21.97
N LEU A 157 15.36 4.70 20.67
CA LEU A 157 13.98 4.79 20.17
C LEU A 157 13.15 3.54 20.53
N THR A 158 13.73 2.34 20.38
CA THR A 158 13.03 1.09 20.73
C THR A 158 12.83 0.92 22.24
N PHE A 159 13.75 1.42 23.06
CA PHE A 159 13.64 1.40 24.52
C PHE A 159 12.47 2.28 24.99
N ILE A 160 12.38 3.51 24.48
CA ILE A 160 11.29 4.44 24.79
C ILE A 160 9.92 3.86 24.40
N ASN A 161 9.83 3.24 23.23
CA ASN A 161 8.59 2.59 22.78
C ASN A 161 8.26 1.31 23.54
N GLY A 162 9.26 0.58 24.04
CA GLY A 162 9.09 -0.63 24.85
C GLY A 162 8.49 -0.34 26.24
N ASP A 163 8.85 0.79 26.86
CA ASP A 163 8.26 1.20 28.14
C ASP A 163 6.87 1.83 27.98
N ALA A 164 6.60 2.51 26.85
CA ALA A 164 5.25 2.90 26.48
C ALA A 164 4.34 1.69 26.21
N ALA A 165 4.88 0.62 25.62
CA ALA A 165 4.15 -0.64 25.41
C ALA A 165 3.82 -1.35 26.73
N LYS A 166 4.66 -1.29 27.76
CA LYS A 166 4.34 -1.88 29.09
C LYS A 166 3.13 -1.25 29.76
N THR A 167 2.81 0.01 29.45
CA THR A 167 1.66 0.73 30.04
C THR A 167 0.38 0.57 29.21
N ALA A 168 0.46 0.03 27.99
CA ALA A 168 -0.68 -0.28 27.13
C ALA A 168 -1.11 -1.76 27.19
N ASN A 169 -0.42 -2.60 27.97
CA ASN A 169 -0.65 -4.04 28.08
C ASN A 169 -1.84 -4.41 29.01
N VAL A 170 -3.01 -3.80 28.80
CA VAL A 170 -4.30 -4.34 29.30
C VAL A 170 -5.34 -4.51 28.19
N ALA A 171 -5.08 -4.08 26.95
CA ALA A 171 -5.97 -4.41 25.84
C ALA A 171 -5.18 -4.77 24.59
N THR A 172 -5.59 -5.86 23.94
CA THR A 172 -5.19 -6.31 22.59
C THR A 172 -4.01 -7.31 22.53
N GLN A 173 -4.20 -8.49 23.14
CA GLN A 173 -3.64 -9.72 22.56
C GLN A 173 -4.58 -10.18 21.44
N HIS A 174 -4.25 -9.99 20.17
CA HIS A 174 -4.75 -10.88 19.11
C HIS A 174 -3.70 -10.98 18.01
N SER A 175 -3.08 -12.15 17.94
CA SER A 175 -2.28 -12.66 16.83
C SER A 175 -3.08 -12.54 15.53
N SER A 176 -2.56 -11.80 14.56
CA SER A 176 -3.14 -11.68 13.22
C SER A 176 -2.79 -12.94 12.40
N VAL A 177 -3.60 -13.98 12.57
CA VAL A 177 -3.75 -15.05 11.58
C VAL A 177 -4.52 -14.47 10.39
N PHE A 178 -3.98 -14.62 9.18
CA PHE A 178 -4.70 -14.35 7.94
C PHE A 178 -5.92 -15.25 7.88
N THR A 179 -7.13 -14.69 7.98
CA THR A 179 -8.38 -15.41 7.73
C THR A 179 -9.17 -14.69 6.64
N VAL A 180 -9.37 -15.39 5.53
CA VAL A 180 -10.27 -15.00 4.43
C VAL A 180 -11.67 -14.76 4.97
N PRO A 181 -12.41 -13.70 4.56
CA PRO A 181 -13.75 -13.48 5.07
C PRO A 181 -14.72 -14.51 4.47
N GLN A 182 -15.25 -15.40 5.31
CA GLN A 182 -16.42 -16.22 4.96
C GLN A 182 -17.69 -15.38 5.12
N SER A 183 -18.49 -15.31 4.05
CA SER A 183 -19.80 -14.66 4.04
C SER A 183 -20.75 -15.28 5.07
N PRO A 184 -21.56 -14.47 5.79
CA PRO A 184 -22.43 -14.99 6.83
C PRO A 184 -23.71 -15.62 6.25
N ILE A 185 -24.04 -16.81 6.76
CA ILE A 185 -25.30 -17.51 6.53
C ILE A 185 -26.17 -17.36 7.79
N GLY A 186 -27.39 -16.84 7.62
CA GLY A 186 -28.50 -17.03 8.55
C GLY A 186 -29.60 -15.96 8.40
N VAL A 187 -30.68 -16.26 7.66
CA VAL A 187 -32.00 -16.77 8.14
C VAL A 187 -33.01 -15.62 8.28
N LEU A 188 -34.03 -15.63 7.42
CA LEU A 188 -35.39 -15.30 7.86
C LEU A 188 -36.39 -16.23 7.17
N ASP A 189 -36.94 -17.14 7.98
CA ASP A 189 -38.11 -17.96 7.72
C ASP A 189 -39.37 -17.14 8.03
N ALA A 190 -40.38 -17.24 7.18
CA ALA A 190 -41.80 -17.27 7.55
C ALA A 190 -42.67 -17.29 6.28
N ALA A 191 -43.20 -18.45 5.93
CA ALA A 191 -44.63 -18.61 5.67
C ALA A 191 -44.95 -20.10 5.52
N ALA A 192 -45.60 -20.60 6.56
CA ALA A 192 -46.27 -21.89 6.60
C ALA A 192 -47.22 -22.07 5.42
N CYS A 193 -47.31 -23.29 4.90
CA CYS A 193 -48.60 -23.98 4.76
C CYS A 193 -48.38 -25.47 4.54
N LEU A 194 -49.07 -26.21 5.40
CA LEU A 194 -49.04 -27.66 5.58
C LEU A 194 -49.66 -28.38 4.37
N SER A 195 -49.17 -29.60 4.10
CA SER A 195 -49.95 -30.84 4.26
C SER A 195 -49.99 -31.78 3.05
N TYR A 196 -49.68 -33.04 3.40
CA TYR A 196 -50.25 -34.30 2.92
C TYR A 196 -49.69 -34.98 1.66
N LYS A 197 -49.52 -36.29 1.83
CA LYS A 197 -48.85 -37.28 0.98
C LYS A 197 -49.87 -38.06 0.13
N SER A 198 -49.34 -38.82 -0.84
CA SER A 198 -49.97 -39.90 -1.63
C SER A 198 -50.70 -39.41 -2.89
N ASP A 199 -50.53 -40.00 -4.09
CA ASP A 199 -50.44 -41.42 -4.41
C ASP A 199 -49.44 -41.80 -5.51
N GLU A 200 -49.06 -43.08 -5.44
CA GLU A 200 -48.42 -43.93 -6.43
C GLU A 200 -49.34 -44.18 -7.65
N ILE A 201 -48.78 -44.32 -8.85
CA ILE A 201 -49.17 -45.34 -9.86
C ILE A 201 -48.12 -45.34 -10.99
N ALA A 202 -47.69 -46.55 -11.30
CA ALA A 202 -46.70 -46.93 -12.30
C ALA A 202 -47.19 -46.81 -13.76
N VAL A 203 -46.26 -47.16 -14.66
CA VAL A 203 -46.43 -47.62 -16.06
C VAL A 203 -46.00 -46.62 -17.13
N GLY A 204 -45.06 -47.05 -17.96
CA GLY A 204 -45.07 -46.71 -19.40
C GLY A 204 -43.73 -46.22 -19.96
N SER A 205 -43.07 -47.11 -20.69
CA SER A 205 -41.79 -46.88 -21.38
C SER A 205 -41.99 -46.27 -22.79
N CYS A 206 -40.86 -45.72 -23.30
CA CYS A 206 -40.44 -45.54 -24.71
C CYS A 206 -40.78 -44.25 -25.49
N ALA A 207 -39.71 -43.48 -25.75
CA ALA A 207 -39.19 -43.01 -27.05
C ALA A 207 -40.16 -42.53 -28.16
N ASN A 208 -40.07 -41.25 -28.58
CA ASN A 208 -39.28 -40.81 -29.74
C ASN A 208 -39.41 -39.30 -29.98
N SER A 209 -38.48 -38.81 -30.80
CA SER A 209 -38.23 -37.46 -31.31
C SER A 209 -39.40 -36.67 -31.89
N SER A 210 -39.38 -35.34 -31.74
CA SER A 210 -39.35 -34.39 -32.87
C SER A 210 -39.26 -32.92 -32.43
N HIS A 211 -38.47 -32.18 -33.22
CA HIS A 211 -38.34 -30.74 -33.45
C HIS A 211 -39.38 -29.77 -32.84
N SER A 212 -38.89 -28.69 -32.20
CA SER A 212 -38.92 -27.31 -32.73
C SER A 212 -38.58 -26.28 -31.64
N SER A 213 -37.72 -25.31 -31.99
CA SER A 213 -37.59 -24.03 -31.27
C SER A 213 -38.69 -23.06 -31.71
N PRO A 214 -39.05 -22.08 -30.87
CA PRO A 214 -39.52 -20.80 -31.37
C PRO A 214 -38.61 -19.64 -30.95
N ASP A 215 -38.18 -18.89 -31.97
CA ASP A 215 -37.67 -17.52 -31.91
C ASP A 215 -38.75 -16.51 -31.46
N ILE A 216 -38.34 -15.48 -30.72
CA ILE A 216 -39.13 -14.24 -30.55
C ILE A 216 -38.37 -13.03 -31.10
N LYS A 217 -39.00 -12.42 -32.12
CA LYS A 217 -38.69 -11.18 -32.83
C LYS A 217 -38.28 -9.99 -31.95
N ARG A 218 -37.29 -9.21 -32.42
CA ARG A 218 -37.33 -7.73 -32.34
C ARG A 218 -36.71 -7.07 -33.57
N ARG A 219 -37.25 -5.89 -33.88
CA ARG A 219 -37.37 -5.18 -35.16
C ARG A 219 -36.08 -4.46 -35.60
N LYS A 220 -35.87 -4.40 -36.92
CA LYS A 220 -34.81 -3.69 -37.67
C LYS A 220 -35.28 -2.29 -38.08
N GLN A 221 -34.37 -1.32 -38.13
CA GLN A 221 -34.51 -0.09 -38.93
C GLN A 221 -33.15 0.20 -39.58
N ASP A 222 -33.14 0.17 -40.91
CA ASP A 222 -31.99 0.35 -41.79
C ASP A 222 -31.69 1.86 -41.99
N TYR A 223 -30.40 2.21 -42.10
CA TYR A 223 -29.92 3.46 -42.69
C TYR A 223 -28.93 3.08 -43.80
N ASP A 224 -29.25 3.49 -45.03
CA ASP A 224 -28.46 3.24 -46.24
C ASP A 224 -27.28 4.22 -46.34
N ASP A 225 -26.11 3.66 -46.65
CA ASP A 225 -24.97 4.34 -47.25
C ASP A 225 -25.26 4.67 -48.71
N ASN A 226 -24.84 5.86 -49.17
CA ASN A 226 -24.62 6.07 -50.61
C ASN A 226 -23.37 6.92 -50.81
N ASN A 227 -22.31 6.24 -51.25
CA ASN A 227 -21.01 6.82 -51.55
C ASN A 227 -20.68 6.45 -53.01
N ASN A 228 -20.57 7.44 -53.89
CA ASN A 228 -19.88 7.26 -55.17
C ASN A 228 -19.38 8.59 -55.78
N LYS A 229 -18.05 8.70 -55.76
CA LYS A 229 -17.15 8.89 -56.92
C LYS A 229 -16.85 10.29 -57.50
N ALA A 230 -15.52 10.50 -57.65
CA ALA A 230 -14.80 11.31 -58.66
C ALA A 230 -14.87 12.84 -58.50
N SER A 231 -13.89 13.68 -58.84
CA SER A 231 -12.46 13.60 -59.21
C SER A 231 -11.99 15.05 -59.42
N GLU A 232 -10.70 15.31 -59.16
CA GLU A 232 -9.86 16.38 -59.77
C GLU A 232 -9.96 17.88 -59.39
N HIS A 233 -8.75 18.46 -59.40
CA HIS A 233 -8.32 19.87 -59.44
C HIS A 233 -8.48 20.70 -58.15
N GLY A 234 -7.53 21.55 -57.73
CA GLY A 234 -6.27 22.00 -58.32
C GLY A 234 -5.68 23.11 -57.43
N PHE A 235 -4.36 23.24 -57.54
CA PHE A 235 -3.39 24.20 -57.00
C PHE A 235 -3.81 25.69 -56.81
N LYS A 236 -3.20 26.32 -55.77
CA LYS A 236 -2.72 27.73 -55.62
C LYS A 236 -3.66 28.92 -55.92
N SER A 237 -3.87 29.81 -54.95
CA SER A 237 -2.99 30.94 -54.55
C SER A 237 -3.46 31.52 -53.22
#